data_AF-A0A497LJ33-F1
#
_entry.id   AF-A0A497LJ33-F1
#
_cell.length_a   1.000
_cell.length_b   1.000
_cell.length_c   1.000
_cell.angle_alpha   90.00
_cell.angle_beta   90.00
_cell.angle_gamma   90.00
#
_symmetry.space_group_name_H-M   'P 1'
#
loop_
_entity.id
_entity.type
_entity.pdbx_description
1 polymer ?
#
loop_
_entity_poly.entity_id
_entity_poly.type
_entity_poly.pdbx_seq_one_letter_code
_entity_poly.pdbx_strand_id
1 'polypeptide(L)'
;MDRSGFTAYSFLLNLRRRHGVRLIITDGGPWYVLAARWARLSHTVIVGGDRSYVERFIESLKDRLRGFDTYFPEFKYPPSSAYRLISAWIGYYNFARIHMTLSRPPKPLPGSTELEKLSKIIFKGD
;
A
#
# COMPACT_ATOMS: atom_id res chain seq x y z
N MET A 1 14.49 -3.94 7.07
CA MET A 1 13.53 -3.26 7.97
C MET A 1 13.40 -4.12 9.21
N ASP A 2 13.94 -3.67 10.34
CA ASP A 2 13.82 -4.41 11.59
C ASP A 2 12.37 -4.49 12.02
N ARG A 3 11.92 -5.72 12.33
CA ARG A 3 10.61 -6.03 12.94
C ARG A 3 10.63 -5.62 14.41
N SER A 4 10.96 -4.36 14.69
CA SER A 4 11.00 -3.82 16.05
C SER A 4 9.69 -3.07 16.34
N GLY A 5 9.24 -3.11 17.59
CA GLY A 5 8.09 -2.31 18.05
C GLY A 5 8.26 -0.82 17.79
N PHE A 6 9.50 -0.33 17.67
CA PHE A 6 9.79 1.07 17.36
C PHE A 6 9.49 1.43 15.90
N THR A 7 9.80 0.54 14.95
CA THR A 7 9.40 0.72 13.54
C THR A 7 7.88 0.77 13.43
N ALA A 8 7.18 -0.16 14.08
CA ALA A 8 5.72 -0.19 14.10
C ALA A 8 5.15 1.09 14.74
N TYR A 9 5.70 1.54 15.87
CA TYR A 9 5.28 2.78 16.53
C TYR A 9 5.47 4.00 15.63
N SER A 10 6.64 4.16 15.01
CA SER A 10 6.93 5.30 14.14
C SER A 10 5.97 5.35 12.95
N PHE A 11 5.65 4.20 12.37
CA PHE A 11 4.67 4.09 11.31
C PHE A 11 3.25 4.45 11.77
N LEU A 12 2.78 3.87 12.88
CA LEU A 12 1.44 4.15 13.42
C LEU A 12 1.27 5.60 13.85
N LEU A 13 2.29 6.20 14.47
CA LEU A 13 2.30 7.62 14.82
C LEU A 13 2.20 8.51 13.57
N ASN A 14 2.89 8.12 12.49
CA ASN A 14 2.81 8.82 11.21
C ASN A 14 1.39 8.80 10.63
N LEU A 15 0.74 7.62 10.64
CA LEU A 15 -0.64 7.45 10.20
C LEU A 15 -1.60 8.35 11.00
N ARG A 16 -1.45 8.38 12.33
CA ARG A 16 -2.25 9.25 13.19
C ARG A 16 -2.05 10.73 12.84
N ARG A 17 -0.80 11.18 12.73
CA ARG A 17 -0.47 12.60 12.51
C ARG A 17 -0.87 13.10 11.12
N ARG A 18 -0.65 12.29 10.07
CA ARG A 18 -0.87 12.71 8.68
C ARG A 18 -2.29 12.45 8.19
N HIS A 19 -2.91 11.37 8.65
CA HIS A 19 -4.19 10.89 8.12
C HIS A 19 -5.31 10.88 9.17
N GLY A 20 -5.04 11.32 10.41
CA GLY A 20 -6.05 11.39 11.47
C GLY A 20 -6.55 10.03 11.95
N VAL A 21 -5.83 8.94 11.65
CA VAL A 21 -6.21 7.58 12.02
C VAL A 21 -6.38 7.47 13.54
N ARG A 22 -7.45 6.81 13.99
CA ARG A 22 -7.75 6.54 15.41
C ARG A 22 -7.88 5.07 15.75
N LEU A 23 -8.23 4.23 14.78
CA LEU A 23 -8.42 2.79 14.93
C LEU A 23 -7.42 2.05 14.02
N ILE A 24 -6.77 1.04 14.58
CA ILE A 24 -5.85 0.14 13.88
C ILE A 24 -6.36 -1.29 14.03
N ILE A 25 -6.41 -2.02 12.93
CA ILE A 25 -6.82 -3.43 12.87
C ILE A 25 -5.62 -4.23 12.35
N THR A 26 -5.14 -5.23 13.11
CA THR A 26 -3.99 -6.07 12.69
C THR A 26 -4.16 -7.54 13.03
N ASP A 27 -3.16 -8.34 12.61
CA ASP A 27 -3.16 -9.79 12.64
C ASP A 27 -2.80 -10.43 13.99
N GLY A 28 -2.58 -9.61 15.03
CA GLY A 28 -2.20 -10.06 16.37
C GLY A 28 -0.69 -10.08 16.61
N GLY A 29 0.14 -9.60 15.67
CA GLY A 29 1.57 -9.44 15.90
C GLY A 29 1.88 -8.65 17.20
N PRO A 30 2.72 -9.17 18.11
CA PRO A 30 2.89 -8.62 19.46
C PRO A 30 3.44 -7.18 19.49
N TRP A 31 4.21 -6.80 18.46
CA TRP A 31 4.74 -5.44 18.32
C TRP A 31 3.65 -4.39 18.09
N TYR A 32 2.50 -4.74 17.51
CA TYR A 32 1.42 -3.78 17.25
C TYR A 32 0.73 -3.31 18.52
N VAL A 33 0.58 -4.18 19.52
CA VAL A 33 -0.06 -3.84 20.80
C VAL A 33 0.71 -2.71 21.49
N LEU A 34 2.03 -2.88 21.63
CA LEU A 34 2.87 -1.87 22.27
C LEU A 34 2.94 -0.59 21.45
N ALA A 35 3.11 -0.71 20.13
CA ALA A 35 3.18 0.41 19.21
C ALA A 35 1.90 1.26 19.18
N ALA A 36 0.73 0.62 19.13
CA ALA A 36 -0.56 1.32 19.11
C ALA A 36 -0.82 2.05 20.42
N ARG A 37 -0.47 1.42 21.56
CA ARG A 37 -0.56 2.05 22.89
C ARG A 37 0.31 3.32 22.96
N TRP A 38 1.56 3.24 22.51
CA TRP A 38 2.45 4.41 22.47
C TRP A 38 1.94 5.50 21.51
N ALA A 39 1.38 5.11 20.37
CA ALA A 39 0.79 6.05 19.41
C ALA A 39 -0.57 6.64 19.87
N ARG A 40 -1.12 6.14 20.98
CA ARG A 40 -2.48 6.45 21.48
C ARG A 40 -3.56 6.17 20.44
N LEU A 41 -3.52 4.98 19.85
CA LEU A 41 -4.49 4.47 18.88
C LEU A 41 -5.29 3.33 19.50
N SER A 42 -6.59 3.27 19.18
CA SER A 42 -7.39 2.08 19.46
C SER A 42 -6.89 0.93 18.59
N HIS A 43 -6.68 -0.24 19.19
CA HIS A 43 -6.16 -1.41 18.49
C HIS A 43 -7.12 -2.58 18.64
N THR A 44 -7.54 -3.13 17.51
CA THR A 44 -8.35 -4.35 17.43
C THR A 44 -7.54 -5.42 16.70
N VAL A 45 -7.54 -6.62 17.27
CA VAL A 45 -6.96 -7.79 16.61
C VAL A 45 -8.09 -8.56 15.96
N ILE A 46 -7.97 -8.82 14.66
CA ILE A 46 -8.92 -9.65 13.92
C ILE A 46 -8.18 -10.88 13.43
N VAL A 47 -8.71 -12.07 13.68
CA VAL A 47 -8.18 -13.36 13.22
C VAL A 47 -9.15 -13.95 12.21
N GLY A 48 -8.80 -13.87 10.92
CA GLY A 48 -9.67 -14.28 9.80
C GLY A 48 -10.70 -13.21 9.37
N GLY A 49 -11.30 -13.35 8.18
CA GLY A 49 -12.36 -12.44 7.70
C GLY A 49 -11.84 -11.16 7.05
N ASP A 50 -12.02 -10.00 7.71
CA ASP A 50 -11.68 -8.65 7.23
C ASP A 50 -10.24 -8.50 6.70
N ARG A 51 -9.33 -9.43 7.03
CA ARG A 51 -8.01 -9.48 6.40
C ARG A 51 -8.07 -9.68 4.88
N SER A 52 -9.17 -10.21 4.34
CA SER A 52 -9.32 -10.51 2.92
C SER A 52 -8.98 -9.32 2.01
N TYR A 53 -9.35 -8.08 2.37
CA TYR A 53 -9.01 -6.93 1.52
C TYR A 53 -7.51 -6.56 1.58
N VAL A 54 -6.88 -6.65 2.77
CA VAL A 54 -5.45 -6.40 2.93
C VAL A 54 -4.63 -7.50 2.27
N GLU A 55 -5.02 -8.76 2.45
CA GLU A 55 -4.39 -9.92 1.85
C GLU A 55 -4.47 -9.85 0.33
N ARG A 56 -5.66 -9.59 -0.24
CA ARG A 56 -5.83 -9.37 -1.69
C ARG A 56 -5.02 -8.20 -2.23
N PHE A 57 -4.89 -7.13 -1.46
CA PHE A 57 -4.03 -6.00 -1.82
C PHE A 57 -2.56 -6.42 -1.85
N ILE A 58 -2.09 -7.11 -0.82
CA ILE A 58 -0.71 -7.59 -0.72
C ILE A 58 -0.41 -8.61 -1.83
N GLU A 59 -1.34 -9.52 -2.13
CA GLU A 59 -1.23 -10.45 -3.26
C GLU A 59 -1.10 -9.71 -4.59
N SER A 60 -1.96 -8.72 -4.84
CA SER A 60 -1.88 -7.89 -6.06
C SER A 60 -0.52 -7.21 -6.21
N LEU A 61 0.06 -6.73 -5.11
CA LEU A 61 1.41 -6.15 -5.10
C LEU A 61 2.49 -7.21 -5.35
N LYS A 62 2.39 -8.37 -4.68
CA LYS A 62 3.34 -9.49 -4.84
C LYS A 62 3.34 -10.03 -6.26
N ASP A 63 2.19 -10.19 -6.90
CA ASP A 63 2.09 -10.65 -8.28
C ASP A 63 2.75 -9.67 -9.25
N ARG A 64 2.61 -8.36 -9.00
CA ARG A 64 3.29 -7.34 -9.81
C ARG A 64 4.81 -7.40 -9.64
N LEU A 65 5.28 -7.60 -8.41
CA LEU A 65 6.71 -7.77 -8.12
C LEU A 65 7.26 -9.08 -8.69
N ARG A 66 6.50 -10.18 -8.68
CA ARG A 66 6.89 -11.45 -9.28
C ARG A 66 7.11 -11.31 -10.79
N GLY A 67 6.20 -10.61 -11.48
CA GLY A 67 6.37 -10.29 -12.89
C GLY A 67 7.64 -9.46 -13.14
N PHE A 68 7.89 -8.46 -12.29
CA PHE A 68 9.13 -7.67 -12.39
C PHE A 68 10.37 -8.52 -12.19
N ASP A 69 10.45 -9.35 -11.15
CA ASP A 69 11.61 -10.21 -10.88
C ASP A 69 11.86 -11.21 -12.02
N THR A 70 10.79 -11.72 -12.66
CA THR A 70 10.88 -12.62 -13.82
C THR A 70 11.56 -11.95 -15.03
N TYR A 71 11.23 -10.68 -15.30
CA TYR A 71 11.74 -9.95 -16.48
C TYR A 71 12.98 -9.10 -16.20
N PHE A 72 13.18 -8.71 -14.94
CA PHE A 72 14.21 -7.79 -14.46
C PHE A 72 14.87 -8.37 -13.19
N PRO A 73 15.60 -9.49 -13.30
CA PRO A 73 16.17 -10.17 -12.13
C PRO A 73 17.11 -9.22 -11.38
N GLU A 74 16.99 -9.20 -10.04
CA GLU A 74 17.65 -8.22 -9.14
C GLU A 74 19.16 -8.06 -9.35
N PHE A 75 19.86 -9.10 -9.81
CA PHE A 75 21.30 -9.06 -10.08
C PHE A 75 21.71 -8.15 -11.25
N LYS A 76 20.75 -7.76 -12.11
CA LYS A 76 21.02 -6.92 -13.30
C LYS A 76 20.62 -5.46 -13.12
N TYR A 77 19.85 -5.12 -12.09
CA TYR A 77 19.26 -3.79 -11.95
C TYR A 77 19.44 -3.23 -10.54
N PRO A 78 19.67 -1.91 -10.41
CA PRO A 78 19.82 -1.30 -9.09
C PRO A 78 18.50 -1.42 -8.31
N PRO A 79 18.53 -1.54 -6.97
CA PRO A 79 17.34 -1.60 -6.11
C PRO A 79 16.36 -0.44 -6.35
N SER A 80 16.84 0.71 -6.83
CA SER A 80 16.03 1.86 -7.24
C SER A 80 14.99 1.53 -8.32
N SER A 81 15.22 0.50 -9.14
CA SER A 81 14.28 0.04 -10.17
C SER A 81 13.00 -0.53 -9.56
N ALA A 82 13.13 -1.35 -8.50
CA ALA A 82 11.99 -1.86 -7.75
C ALA A 82 11.21 -0.73 -7.06
N TYR A 83 11.90 0.26 -6.50
CA TYR A 83 11.25 1.44 -5.90
C TYR A 83 10.46 2.25 -6.95
N ARG A 84 11.00 2.44 -8.16
CA ARG A 84 10.29 3.11 -9.26
C ARG A 84 9.06 2.34 -9.69
N LEU A 85 9.15 1.02 -9.82
CA LEU A 85 8.00 0.17 -10.12
C LEU A 85 6.92 0.28 -9.04
N ILE A 86 7.30 0.17 -7.76
CA ILE A 86 6.36 0.29 -6.65
C ILE A 86 5.70 1.67 -6.66
N SER A 87 6.46 2.73 -6.92
CA SER A 87 5.93 4.10 -7.01
C SER A 87 4.93 4.25 -8.16
N ALA A 88 5.27 3.74 -9.35
CA ALA A 88 4.37 3.72 -10.50
C ALA A 88 3.10 2.89 -10.22
N TRP A 89 3.26 1.74 -9.56
CA TRP A 89 2.14 0.90 -9.15
C TRP A 89 1.23 1.58 -8.13
N ILE A 90 1.78 2.25 -7.12
CA ILE A 90 1.00 3.05 -6.15
C ILE A 90 0.18 4.11 -6.87
N GLY A 91 0.77 4.79 -7.86
CA GLY A 91 0.07 5.74 -8.71
C GLY A 91 -1.09 5.09 -9.46
N TYR A 92 -0.80 4.06 -10.24
CA TYR A 92 -1.82 3.32 -10.99
C TYR A 92 -2.95 2.79 -10.09
N TYR A 93 -2.63 2.11 -9.01
CA TYR A 93 -3.58 1.45 -8.11
C TYR A 93 -4.57 2.44 -7.47
N ASN A 94 -4.06 3.59 -7.01
CA ASN A 94 -4.87 4.57 -6.29
C ASN A 94 -5.66 5.50 -7.20
N PHE A 95 -5.18 5.77 -8.41
CA PHE A 95 -5.70 6.85 -9.25
C PHE A 95 -6.35 6.39 -10.55
N ALA A 96 -5.94 5.25 -11.11
CA ALA A 96 -6.36 4.82 -12.44
C ALA A 96 -7.07 3.46 -12.46
N ARG A 97 -6.56 2.48 -11.70
CA ARG A 97 -7.04 1.08 -11.71
C ARG A 97 -8.52 0.99 -11.35
N ILE A 98 -9.29 0.37 -12.23
CA ILE A 98 -10.68 0.00 -12.01
C ILE A 98 -10.68 -1.32 -11.23
N HIS A 99 -11.06 -1.25 -9.95
CA HIS A 99 -11.18 -2.46 -9.13
C HIS A 99 -12.53 -3.11 -9.40
N MET A 100 -12.57 -4.42 -9.63
CA MET A 100 -13.81 -5.14 -9.94
C MET A 100 -14.93 -4.87 -8.93
N THR A 101 -14.61 -4.88 -7.63
CA THR A 101 -15.60 -4.68 -6.56
C THR A 101 -16.01 -3.22 -6.36
N LEU A 102 -15.11 -2.26 -6.65
CA LEU A 102 -15.38 -0.83 -6.41
C LEU A 102 -15.84 -0.10 -7.67
N SER A 103 -15.66 -0.69 -8.86
CA SER A 103 -15.88 -0.11 -10.19
C SER A 103 -15.14 1.21 -10.47
N ARG A 104 -14.28 1.65 -9.53
CA ARG A 104 -13.48 2.87 -9.60
C ARG A 104 -12.21 2.73 -8.75
N PRO A 105 -11.17 3.50 -9.03
CA PRO A 105 -10.00 3.62 -8.16
C PRO A 105 -10.36 4.30 -6.81
N PRO A 106 -9.58 4.08 -5.73
CA PRO A 106 -9.80 4.69 -4.42
C PRO A 106 -9.87 6.23 -4.45
N LYS A 107 -9.04 6.86 -5.27
CA LYS A 107 -9.01 8.31 -5.49
C LYS A 107 -9.00 8.61 -7.00
N PRO A 108 -10.16 8.59 -7.67
CA PRO A 108 -10.23 8.66 -9.11
C PRO A 108 -9.68 9.97 -9.67
N LEU A 109 -8.86 9.84 -10.72
CA LEU A 109 -8.60 10.94 -11.65
C LEU A 109 -9.72 11.03 -12.70
N PRO A 110 -9.89 12.21 -13.32
CA PRO A 110 -10.78 12.37 -14.46
C PRO A 110 -10.41 11.40 -15.60
N GLY A 111 -11.43 10.84 -16.26
CA GLY A 111 -11.28 9.87 -17.34
C GLY A 111 -12.24 8.69 -17.18
N SER A 112 -12.63 8.12 -18.32
CA SER A 112 -13.51 6.95 -18.40
C SER A 112 -12.72 5.64 -18.33
N THR A 113 -11.54 5.62 -18.96
CA THR A 113 -10.67 4.43 -19.02
C THR A 113 -9.48 4.54 -18.06
N GLU A 114 -8.83 3.41 -17.75
CA GLU A 114 -7.58 3.41 -16.98
C GLU A 114 -6.47 4.16 -17.70
N LEU A 115 -6.40 4.04 -19.04
CA LEU A 115 -5.42 4.72 -19.87
C LEU A 115 -5.58 6.24 -19.79
N GLU A 116 -6.80 6.75 -19.93
CA GLU A 116 -7.07 8.18 -19.80
C GLU A 116 -6.63 8.72 -18.43
N LYS A 117 -6.94 7.98 -17.36
CA LYS A 117 -6.54 8.34 -15.99
C LYS A 117 -5.03 8.31 -15.80
N LEU A 118 -4.34 7.28 -16.32
CA LEU A 118 -2.88 7.16 -16.27
C LEU A 118 -2.17 8.25 -17.06
N SER A 119 -2.68 8.60 -18.24
CA SER A 119 -2.15 9.69 -19.06
C SER A 119 -2.14 11.01 -18.30
N LYS A 120 -3.12 11.25 -17.42
CA LYS A 120 -3.12 12.43 -16.55
C LYS A 120 -2.08 12.38 -15.41
N ILE A 121 -1.45 11.26 -15.13
CA ILE A 121 -0.34 11.15 -14.17
C ILE A 121 0.99 11.37 -14.90
N ILE A 122 1.12 10.78 -16.09
CA ILE A 122 2.37 10.77 -16.86
C ILE A 122 2.60 12.11 -17.56
N PHE A 123 1.55 12.68 -18.16
CA PHE A 123 1.65 13.87 -19.00
C PHE A 123 1.19 15.17 -18.31
N LYS A 124 1.01 15.16 -16.98
CA LYS A 124 0.72 16.37 -16.19
C LYS A 124 1.97 17.11 -15.69
N GLY A 125 3.16 16.61 -16.02
CA GLY A 125 4.41 17.26 -15.67
C GLY A 125 4.82 18.26 -16.74
N ASP A 126 4.07 19.36 -16.89
CA ASP A 126 4.47 20.63 -17.48
C ASP A 126 3.87 21.77 -16.65
#